data_AF-A0A7J6SXC5-F1
#
_entry.id   AF-A0A7J6SXC5-F1
#
_cell.length_a   1.000
_cell.length_b   1.000
_cell.length_c   1.000
_cell.angle_alpha   90.00
_cell.angle_beta   90.00
_cell.angle_gamma   90.00
#
_symmetry.space_group_name_H-M   'P 1'
#
loop_
_entity.id
_entity.type
_entity.pdbx_description
1 polymer ?
#
loop_
_entity_poly.entity_id
_entity_poly.type
_entity_poly.pdbx_seq_one_letter_code
_entity_poly.pdbx_strand_id
1 'polypeptide(L)'
;DIAAVQPKAAGSSLILRLTRYLVADAIRLAGIPSLVNDVPKGSPCLLPVATGMAITLVLLAVMRRQRVAHPNAKYVVWSRIDQKSCLKAMQLAGLEVVTVDQKQSELPAEQGLVTDVEAIREKVRSLGGAESVVAIVGTTSTFAPRSPDDIPALGRIAKEFDN
;
A
#
# COMPACT_ATOMS: atom_id res chain seq x y z
N ASP A 1 16.86 -14.04 -0.08
CA ASP A 1 15.41 -13.87 0.09
C ASP A 1 15.05 -14.13 1.55
N ILE A 2 14.24 -13.28 2.17
CA ILE A 2 13.82 -13.41 3.57
C ILE A 2 12.93 -14.64 3.80
N ALA A 3 12.25 -15.13 2.75
CA ALA A 3 11.40 -16.31 2.80
C ALA A 3 12.13 -17.62 2.44
N ALA A 4 13.42 -17.56 2.09
CA ALA A 4 14.19 -18.76 1.74
C ALA A 4 14.44 -19.64 2.97
N VAL A 5 14.44 -20.96 2.75
CA VAL A 5 14.82 -21.93 3.78
C VAL A 5 16.29 -21.70 4.16
N GLN A 6 16.54 -21.51 5.44
CA GLN A 6 17.89 -21.34 5.99
C GLN A 6 18.44 -22.72 6.38
N PRO A 7 19.41 -23.30 5.65
CA PRO A 7 19.93 -24.64 5.93
C PRO A 7 20.53 -24.79 7.33
N LYS A 8 21.03 -23.68 7.91
CA LYS A 8 21.58 -23.66 9.28
C LYS A 8 20.52 -23.47 10.37
N ALA A 9 19.26 -23.24 9.99
CA ALA A 9 18.17 -22.93 10.91
C ALA A 9 16.85 -23.55 10.40
N ALA A 10 16.86 -24.88 10.23
CA ALA A 10 15.70 -25.62 9.75
C ALA A 10 14.45 -25.41 10.62
N GLY A 11 14.61 -25.36 11.96
CA GLY A 11 13.52 -25.08 12.89
C GLY A 11 12.90 -23.69 12.69
N SER A 12 13.72 -22.64 12.59
CA SER A 12 13.25 -21.28 12.29
C SER A 12 12.56 -21.19 10.93
N SER A 13 13.09 -21.90 9.93
CA SER A 13 12.49 -21.98 8.59
C SER A 13 11.12 -22.66 8.62
N LEU A 14 10.97 -23.72 9.41
CA LEU A 14 9.69 -24.40 9.62
C LEU A 14 8.67 -23.51 10.34
N ILE A 15 9.09 -22.80 11.40
CA ILE A 15 8.25 -21.84 12.11
C ILE A 15 7.75 -20.77 11.15
N LEU A 16 8.64 -20.12 10.39
CA LEU A 16 8.25 -19.10 9.42
C LEU A 16 7.26 -19.65 8.40
N ARG A 17 7.51 -20.86 7.88
CA ARG A 17 6.60 -21.51 6.93
C ARG A 17 5.22 -21.75 7.55
N LEU A 18 5.14 -22.27 8.77
CA LEU A 18 3.87 -22.49 9.48
C LEU A 18 3.14 -21.16 9.71
N THR A 19 3.84 -20.13 10.20
CA THR A 19 3.25 -18.81 10.42
C THR A 19 2.67 -18.22 9.14
N ARG A 20 3.30 -18.43 7.98
CA ARG A 20 2.74 -17.98 6.69
C ARG A 20 1.40 -18.65 6.36
N TYR A 21 1.23 -19.94 6.67
CA TYR A 21 -0.06 -20.62 6.50
C TYR A 21 -1.12 -20.07 7.45
N LEU A 22 -0.76 -19.85 8.73
CA LEU A 22 -1.69 -19.30 9.72
C LEU A 22 -2.14 -17.87 9.37
N VAL A 23 -1.22 -17.02 8.90
CA VAL A 23 -1.55 -15.65 8.47
C VAL A 23 -2.37 -15.68 7.18
N ALA A 24 -2.08 -16.58 6.24
CA ALA A 24 -2.91 -16.76 5.06
C ALA A 24 -4.35 -17.14 5.45
N ASP A 25 -4.52 -18.05 6.40
CA ASP A 25 -5.84 -18.43 6.91
C ASP A 25 -6.56 -17.25 7.59
N ALA A 26 -5.85 -16.49 8.43
CA ALA A 26 -6.38 -15.28 9.05
C ALA A 26 -6.85 -14.23 8.01
N ILE A 27 -6.14 -14.07 6.89
CA ILE A 27 -6.55 -13.17 5.79
C ILE A 27 -7.84 -13.68 5.11
N ARG A 28 -8.01 -14.99 4.95
CA ARG A 28 -9.26 -15.57 4.43
C ARG A 28 -10.43 -15.28 5.39
N LEU A 29 -10.22 -15.52 6.68
CA LEU A 29 -11.23 -15.26 7.71
C LEU A 29 -11.58 -13.77 7.82
N ALA A 30 -10.62 -12.88 7.56
CA ALA A 30 -10.83 -11.43 7.50
C ALA A 30 -11.61 -10.96 6.24
N GLY A 31 -11.98 -11.87 5.34
CA GLY A 31 -12.85 -11.57 4.20
C GLY A 31 -12.13 -11.20 2.90
N ILE A 32 -10.81 -11.43 2.79
CA ILE A 32 -10.03 -11.13 1.56
C ILE A 32 -9.34 -12.38 1.00
N PRO A 33 -10.09 -13.46 0.70
CA PRO A 33 -9.51 -14.74 0.30
C PRO A 33 -8.71 -14.65 -1.00
N SER A 34 -9.07 -13.75 -1.92
CA SER A 34 -8.39 -13.55 -3.21
C SER A 34 -6.89 -13.26 -3.09
N LEU A 35 -6.44 -12.69 -1.97
CA LEU A 35 -5.01 -12.43 -1.74
C LEU A 35 -4.20 -13.69 -1.44
N VAL A 36 -4.86 -14.79 -1.05
CA VAL A 36 -4.21 -15.97 -0.45
C VAL A 36 -4.77 -17.29 -0.99
N ASN A 37 -5.44 -17.28 -2.14
CA ASN A 37 -6.01 -18.49 -2.75
C ASN A 37 -4.91 -19.47 -3.22
N ASP A 38 -3.77 -18.97 -3.69
CA ASP A 38 -2.70 -19.78 -4.30
C ASP A 38 -1.51 -20.05 -3.36
N VAL A 39 -1.73 -20.58 -2.17
CA VAL A 39 -0.62 -20.92 -1.24
C VAL A 39 0.20 -22.08 -1.82
N PRO A 40 1.55 -21.99 -1.93
CA PRO A 40 2.44 -21.02 -1.28
C PRO A 40 2.78 -19.75 -2.09
N LYS A 41 2.47 -19.67 -3.39
CA LYS A 41 2.82 -18.50 -4.24
C LYS A 41 2.11 -17.21 -3.79
N GLY A 42 0.86 -17.30 -3.36
CA GLY A 42 0.06 -16.22 -2.79
C GLY A 42 0.15 -16.10 -1.27
N SER A 43 1.13 -16.75 -0.62
CA SER A 43 1.27 -16.60 0.84
C SER A 43 1.91 -15.26 1.22
N PRO A 44 1.42 -14.59 2.28
CA PRO A 44 1.91 -13.29 2.69
C PRO A 44 3.40 -13.34 3.07
N CYS A 45 4.14 -12.29 2.70
CA CYS A 45 5.51 -12.12 3.14
C CYS A 45 5.54 -11.52 4.54
N LEU A 46 6.07 -12.27 5.51
CA LEU A 46 6.20 -11.82 6.89
C LEU A 46 7.55 -11.12 7.08
N LEU A 47 7.51 -9.89 7.58
CA LEU A 47 8.69 -9.07 7.82
C LEU A 47 8.76 -8.74 9.32
N PRO A 48 9.93 -8.86 9.97
CA PRO A 48 10.09 -8.56 11.39
C PRO A 48 10.26 -7.04 11.61
N VAL A 49 9.36 -6.24 11.06
CA VAL A 49 9.38 -4.77 11.13
C VAL A 49 7.96 -4.23 11.33
N ALA A 50 7.85 -3.03 11.91
CA ALA A 50 6.56 -2.34 12.04
C ALA A 50 6.00 -1.90 10.67
N THR A 51 4.69 -1.62 10.62
CA THR A 51 3.96 -1.29 9.38
C THR A 51 4.61 -0.16 8.57
N GLY A 52 5.13 0.89 9.23
CA GLY A 52 5.82 1.98 8.52
C GLY A 52 7.04 1.48 7.72
N MET A 53 7.89 0.65 8.32
CA MET A 53 9.03 0.05 7.62
C MET A 53 8.59 -0.96 6.55
N ALA A 54 7.52 -1.71 6.79
CA ALA A 54 6.95 -2.59 5.78
C ALA A 54 6.47 -1.80 4.55
N ILE A 55 5.81 -0.65 4.75
CA ILE A 55 5.42 0.28 3.69
C ILE A 55 6.66 0.77 2.93
N THR A 56 7.72 1.20 3.63
CA THR A 56 8.99 1.59 2.98
C THR A 56 9.53 0.47 2.09
N LEU A 57 9.59 -0.77 2.58
CA LEU A 57 10.09 -1.91 1.81
C LEU A 57 9.24 -2.22 0.58
N VAL A 58 7.92 -2.12 0.70
CA VAL A 58 6.98 -2.26 -0.44
C VAL A 58 7.21 -1.16 -1.47
N LEU A 59 7.29 0.10 -1.04
CA LEU A 59 7.51 1.23 -1.94
C LEU A 59 8.87 1.15 -2.64
N LEU A 60 9.93 0.71 -1.95
CA LEU A 60 11.23 0.46 -2.57
C LEU A 60 11.16 -0.64 -3.64
N ALA A 61 10.41 -1.72 -3.40
CA ALA A 61 10.23 -2.79 -4.36
C ALA A 61 9.44 -2.34 -5.60
N VAL A 62 8.33 -1.61 -5.38
CA VAL A 62 7.49 -1.05 -6.47
C VAL A 62 8.29 -0.03 -7.27
N MET A 63 8.94 0.92 -6.61
CA MET A 63 9.80 1.93 -7.24
C MET A 63 10.89 1.31 -8.10
N ARG A 64 11.61 0.29 -7.59
CA ARG A 64 12.65 -0.40 -8.37
C ARG A 64 12.10 -1.05 -9.62
N ARG A 65 10.92 -1.68 -9.53
CA ARG A 65 10.25 -2.29 -10.69
C ARG A 65 9.84 -1.22 -11.70
N GLN A 66 9.24 -0.14 -11.23
CA GLN A 66 8.70 0.91 -12.09
C GLN A 66 9.80 1.71 -12.78
N ARG A 67 10.91 1.98 -12.09
CA ARG A 67 12.07 2.68 -12.67
C ARG A 67 12.80 1.93 -13.78
N VAL A 68 12.45 0.65 -14.02
CA VAL A 68 12.91 -0.06 -15.22
C VAL A 68 12.31 0.55 -16.48
N ALA A 69 11.01 0.87 -16.46
CA ALA A 69 10.31 1.51 -17.58
C ALA A 69 10.31 3.04 -17.48
N HIS A 70 10.27 3.57 -16.25
CA HIS A 70 10.13 5.01 -15.97
C HIS A 70 11.20 5.48 -14.99
N PRO A 71 12.45 5.73 -15.45
CA PRO A 71 13.58 6.06 -14.59
C PRO A 71 13.36 7.27 -13.66
N ASN A 72 12.47 8.18 -14.07
CA ASN A 72 12.17 9.42 -13.37
C ASN A 72 11.03 9.28 -12.34
N ALA A 73 10.41 8.12 -12.20
CA ALA A 73 9.33 7.89 -11.23
C ALA A 73 9.81 8.15 -9.80
N LYS A 74 9.23 9.16 -9.14
CA LYS A 74 9.69 9.64 -7.82
C LYS A 74 8.58 10.11 -6.89
N TYR A 75 7.35 10.26 -7.39
CA TYR A 75 6.24 10.75 -6.58
C TYR A 75 5.45 9.62 -5.94
N VAL A 76 4.86 9.89 -4.78
CA VAL A 76 3.75 9.11 -4.23
C VAL A 76 2.59 10.05 -3.98
N VAL A 77 1.43 9.74 -4.54
CA VAL A 77 0.20 10.50 -4.26
C VAL A 77 -0.45 9.89 -3.02
N TRP A 78 -0.62 10.69 -1.97
CA TRP A 78 -1.03 10.20 -0.66
C TRP A 78 -2.33 10.86 -0.21
N SER A 79 -3.34 10.03 0.08
CA SER A 79 -4.58 10.45 0.72
C SER A 79 -4.29 10.78 2.18
N ARG A 80 -4.28 12.07 2.52
CA ARG A 80 -3.76 12.58 3.80
C ARG A 80 -4.37 11.88 5.01
N ILE A 81 -3.51 11.54 5.96
CA ILE A 81 -3.88 11.21 7.33
C ILE A 81 -2.80 11.76 8.28
N ASP A 82 -3.21 12.33 9.41
CA ASP A 82 -2.27 12.97 10.34
C ASP A 82 -1.59 11.93 11.26
N GLN A 83 -0.91 10.96 10.65
CA GLN A 83 -0.14 9.90 11.31
C GLN A 83 1.32 9.95 10.82
N LYS A 84 2.26 10.14 11.76
CA LYS A 84 3.67 10.43 11.42
C LYS A 84 4.40 9.27 10.75
N SER A 85 4.05 8.03 11.05
CA SER A 85 4.76 6.82 10.60
C SER A 85 4.55 6.57 9.10
N CYS A 86 3.34 6.70 8.57
CA CYS A 86 3.08 6.50 7.14
C CYS A 86 3.74 7.59 6.28
N LEU A 87 3.68 8.86 6.72
CA LEU A 87 4.41 9.95 6.05
C LEU A 87 5.92 9.69 6.04
N LYS A 88 6.49 9.36 7.20
CA LYS A 88 7.92 9.01 7.31
C LYS A 88 8.30 7.79 6.48
N ALA A 89 7.41 6.81 6.34
CA ALA A 89 7.66 5.60 5.56
C ALA A 89 7.87 5.91 4.07
N MET A 90 7.03 6.77 3.50
CA MET A 90 7.15 7.21 2.11
C MET A 90 8.41 8.07 1.89
N GLN A 91 8.68 8.99 2.82
CA GLN A 91 9.89 9.82 2.78
C GLN A 91 11.17 8.97 2.91
N LEU A 92 11.16 7.96 3.78
CA LEU A 92 12.28 7.05 3.97
C LEU A 92 12.54 6.18 2.73
N ALA A 93 11.52 5.91 1.92
CA ALA A 93 11.69 5.26 0.63
C ALA A 93 12.37 6.16 -0.43
N GLY A 94 12.61 7.44 -0.12
CA GLY A 94 13.22 8.41 -1.03
C GLY A 94 12.25 8.97 -2.07
N LEU A 95 10.94 8.96 -1.77
CA LEU A 95 9.88 9.43 -2.66
C LEU A 95 9.37 10.81 -2.24
N GLU A 96 9.04 11.63 -3.23
CA GLU A 96 8.39 12.93 -3.04
C GLU A 96 6.89 12.73 -2.79
N VAL A 97 6.44 13.06 -1.57
CA VAL A 97 5.03 12.85 -1.17
C VAL A 97 4.17 14.01 -1.65
N VAL A 98 3.20 13.70 -2.51
CA VAL A 98 2.16 14.64 -2.96
C VAL A 98 0.90 14.37 -2.17
N THR A 99 0.66 15.22 -1.17
CA THR A 99 -0.48 15.11 -0.27
C THR A 99 -1.76 15.58 -0.96
N VAL A 100 -2.83 14.80 -0.81
CA VAL A 100 -4.20 15.18 -1.17
C VAL A 100 -5.03 15.18 0.10
N ASP A 101 -5.60 16.33 0.43
CA ASP A 101 -6.50 16.47 1.58
C ASP A 101 -7.78 15.67 1.36
N GLN A 102 -8.43 15.29 2.46
CA GLN A 102 -9.76 14.69 2.39
C GLN A 102 -10.80 15.76 2.07
N LYS A 103 -11.93 15.34 1.50
CA LYS A 103 -13.09 16.20 1.34
C LYS A 103 -14.14 15.89 2.41
N GLN A 104 -14.95 16.89 2.74
CA GLN A 104 -16.12 16.66 3.58
C GLN A 104 -17.11 15.78 2.82
N SER A 105 -17.69 14.78 3.48
CA SER A 105 -18.77 14.01 2.89
C SER A 105 -19.97 14.90 2.57
N GLU A 106 -20.48 14.76 1.35
CA GLU A 106 -21.68 15.44 0.85
C GLU A 106 -22.96 14.66 1.17
N LEU A 107 -22.83 13.39 1.58
CA LEU A 107 -23.96 12.52 1.88
C LEU A 107 -24.46 12.77 3.31
N PRO A 108 -25.75 13.05 3.53
CA PRO A 108 -26.30 13.27 4.87
C PRO A 108 -26.08 12.08 5.83
N ALA A 109 -26.00 10.87 5.28
CA ALA A 109 -25.84 9.62 6.02
C ALA A 109 -24.37 9.27 6.34
N GLU A 110 -23.40 9.92 5.68
CA GLU A 110 -21.98 9.68 5.90
C GLU A 110 -21.37 10.98 6.44
N GLN A 111 -21.08 11.02 7.73
CA GLN A 111 -20.45 12.19 8.35
C GLN A 111 -18.94 11.94 8.43
N GLY A 112 -18.16 12.94 8.02
CA GLY A 112 -16.72 12.90 8.19
C GLY A 112 -15.94 13.33 6.95
N LEU A 113 -14.64 13.05 7.01
CA LEU A 113 -13.68 13.31 5.95
C LEU A 113 -13.49 12.05 5.11
N VAL A 114 -13.85 12.13 3.83
CA VAL A 114 -13.81 11.02 2.87
C VAL A 114 -12.74 11.25 1.80
N THR A 115 -12.39 10.21 1.06
CA THR A 115 -11.43 10.28 -0.04
C THR A 115 -11.89 11.29 -1.10
N ASP A 116 -11.01 12.22 -1.47
CA ASP A 116 -11.18 13.03 -2.66
C ASP A 116 -10.61 12.30 -3.89
N VAL A 117 -11.42 11.39 -4.45
CA VAL A 117 -11.04 10.53 -5.58
C VAL A 117 -10.68 11.36 -6.81
N GLU A 118 -11.41 12.45 -7.07
CA GLU A 118 -11.17 13.32 -8.22
C GLU A 118 -9.85 14.08 -8.05
N ALA A 119 -9.60 14.67 -6.88
CA ALA A 119 -8.33 15.36 -6.62
C ALA A 119 -7.13 14.40 -6.71
N ILE A 120 -7.27 13.15 -6.25
CA ILE A 120 -6.22 12.13 -6.44
C ILE A 120 -6.01 11.84 -7.92
N ARG A 121 -7.08 11.64 -8.71
CA ARG A 121 -6.98 11.39 -10.15
C ARG A 121 -6.29 12.55 -10.87
N GLU A 122 -6.67 13.79 -10.57
CA GLU A 122 -6.07 14.99 -11.14
C GLU A 122 -4.59 15.15 -10.77
N LYS A 123 -4.22 14.82 -9.52
CA LYS A 123 -2.81 14.83 -9.11
C LYS A 123 -2.00 13.77 -9.83
N VAL A 124 -2.50 12.54 -9.96
CA VAL A 124 -1.81 11.50 -10.73
C VAL A 124 -1.63 11.94 -12.20
N ARG A 125 -2.67 12.49 -12.81
CA ARG A 125 -2.63 12.99 -14.19
C ARG A 125 -1.62 14.13 -14.38
N SER A 126 -1.69 15.16 -13.53
CA SER A 126 -0.84 16.35 -13.64
C SER A 126 0.64 16.07 -13.38
N LEU A 127 0.95 14.99 -12.66
CA LEU A 127 2.33 14.54 -12.45
C LEU A 127 2.86 13.68 -13.61
N GLY A 128 2.02 13.27 -14.56
CA GLY A 128 2.43 12.43 -15.70
C GLY A 128 2.17 10.94 -15.52
N GLY A 129 1.27 10.53 -14.61
CA GLY A 129 0.86 9.13 -14.46
C GLY A 129 2.01 8.20 -14.06
N ALA A 130 2.06 6.99 -14.64
CA ALA A 130 3.09 5.98 -14.32
C ALA A 130 4.53 6.42 -14.62
N GLU A 131 4.75 7.43 -15.47
CA GLU A 131 6.09 7.94 -15.76
C GLU A 131 6.77 8.60 -14.54
N SER A 132 5.95 9.13 -13.63
CA SER A 132 6.42 9.95 -12.51
C SER A 132 5.91 9.46 -11.15
N VAL A 133 4.73 8.83 -11.09
CA VAL A 133 4.05 8.42 -9.84
C VAL A 133 4.27 6.95 -9.56
N VAL A 134 4.95 6.67 -8.44
CA VAL A 134 5.29 5.31 -8.01
C VAL A 134 4.09 4.54 -7.45
N ALA A 135 3.26 5.24 -6.67
CA ALA A 135 2.12 4.62 -6.00
C ALA A 135 1.08 5.67 -5.60
N ILE A 136 -0.14 5.19 -5.41
CA ILE A 136 -1.20 5.88 -4.68
C ILE A 136 -1.31 5.21 -3.31
N VAL A 137 -1.20 5.98 -2.23
CA VAL A 137 -1.26 5.46 -0.86
C VAL A 137 -2.53 5.93 -0.17
N GLY A 138 -3.43 4.98 0.09
CA GLY A 138 -4.63 5.15 0.91
C GLY A 138 -4.50 4.49 2.28
N THR A 139 -5.45 4.79 3.17
CA THR A 139 -5.52 4.31 4.55
C THR A 139 -6.92 3.82 4.88
N THR A 140 -7.05 2.59 5.37
CA THR A 140 -8.34 1.99 5.73
C THR A 140 -8.67 2.20 7.21
N SER A 141 -7.76 1.88 8.13
CA SER A 141 -7.98 2.12 9.56
C SER A 141 -7.53 3.52 9.96
N THR A 142 -8.46 4.34 10.43
CA THR A 142 -8.28 5.77 10.66
C THR A 142 -8.87 6.23 11.99
N PHE A 143 -8.45 7.40 12.46
CA PHE A 143 -9.13 8.09 13.54
C PHE A 143 -10.29 8.93 12.97
N ALA A 144 -11.46 8.84 13.60
CA ALA A 144 -12.56 9.76 13.31
C ALA A 144 -12.08 11.23 13.49
N PRO A 145 -12.54 12.17 12.66
CA PRO A 145 -13.67 12.07 11.73
C PRO A 145 -13.33 11.53 10.33
N ARG A 146 -12.13 10.99 10.10
CA ARG A 146 -11.75 10.44 8.79
C ARG A 146 -12.32 9.05 8.58
N SER A 147 -12.94 8.82 7.42
CA SER A 147 -13.38 7.50 6.96
C SER A 147 -12.24 6.71 6.32
N PRO A 148 -12.35 5.37 6.25
CA PRO A 148 -11.50 4.54 5.40
C PRO A 148 -11.51 5.06 3.95
N ASP A 149 -10.36 5.00 3.27
CA ASP A 149 -10.33 5.39 1.86
C ASP A 149 -11.14 4.44 0.97
N ASP A 150 -11.68 4.96 -0.14
CA ASP A 150 -12.26 4.16 -1.23
C ASP A 150 -11.15 3.44 -2.02
N ILE A 151 -10.61 2.36 -1.45
CA ILE A 151 -9.56 1.54 -2.05
C ILE A 151 -9.92 1.03 -3.46
N PRO A 152 -11.16 0.56 -3.73
CA PRO A 152 -11.58 0.23 -5.09
C PRO A 152 -11.44 1.38 -6.09
N ALA A 153 -11.81 2.62 -5.72
CA ALA A 153 -11.64 3.77 -6.59
C ALA A 153 -10.16 4.11 -6.83
N LEU A 154 -9.33 4.08 -5.79
CA LEU A 154 -7.88 4.28 -5.93
C LEU A 154 -7.25 3.22 -6.83
N GLY A 155 -7.68 1.96 -6.72
CA GLY A 155 -7.23 0.87 -7.60
C GLY A 155 -7.64 1.08 -9.06
N ARG A 156 -8.83 1.62 -9.33
CA ARG A 156 -9.25 2.00 -10.69
C ARG A 156 -8.38 3.11 -11.26
N ILE A 157 -8.05 4.13 -10.47
CA ILE A 157 -7.13 5.21 -10.88
C ILE A 157 -5.75 4.62 -11.18
N ALA A 158 -5.20 3.79 -10.29
CA ALA A 158 -3.89 3.17 -10.52
C ALA A 158 -3.86 2.41 -11.85
N LYS A 159 -4.90 1.64 -12.16
CA LYS A 159 -5.04 0.92 -13.43
C LYS A 159 -5.22 1.84 -14.64
N GLU A 160 -5.93 2.96 -14.49
CA GLU A 160 -6.14 3.97 -15.55
C GLU A 160 -4.80 4.54 -16.06
N PHE A 161 -3.81 4.69 -15.18
CA PHE A 161 -2.53 5.34 -15.49
C PHE A 161 -1.33 4.38 -15.61
N ASP A 162 -1.54 3.06 -15.59
CA ASP A 162 -0.52 2.00 -15.68
C ASP A 162 -0.05 1.70 -17.13
N ASN A 163 -0.16 2.70 -18.04
CA ASN A 163 0.17 2.54 -19.47
C ASN A 163 1.68 2.61 -19.74
#